data_AF-A0A6A6DPK9-F1
#
_entry.id   AF-A0A6A6DPK9-F1
#
_cell.length_a   1.000
_cell.length_b   1.000
_cell.length_c   1.000
_cell.angle_alpha   90.00
_cell.angle_beta   90.00
_cell.angle_gamma   90.00
#
_symmetry.space_group_name_H-M   'P 1'
#
loop_
_entity.id
_entity.type
_entity.pdbx_description
1 polymer ?
#
loop_
_entity_poly.entity_id
_entity_poly.type
_entity_poly.pdbx_seq_one_letter_code
_entity_poly.pdbx_strand_id
1 'polypeptide(L)'
;IAENLREQYNLNVNIHTIKRRFKNWKIVRRLPTEVEEQAKNQVQVLFFKVSLKDEDMLCALKNEGFQIRKYTLIRLRFELGLRRRVYRIKQ
;
A
#
# COMPACT_ATOMS: atom_id res chain seq x y z
N ILE A 1 -11.32 -4.77 -16.77
CA ILE A 1 -12.19 -3.56 -16.79
C ILE A 1 -12.42 -3.08 -18.22
N ALA A 2 -11.42 -2.63 -18.97
CA ALA A 2 -11.63 -2.19 -20.37
C ALA A 2 -12.22 -3.31 -21.24
N GLU A 3 -11.64 -4.52 -21.15
CA GLU A 3 -12.13 -5.74 -21.80
C GLU A 3 -13.54 -6.11 -21.34
N ASN A 4 -13.75 -6.22 -20.02
CA ASN A 4 -15.08 -6.48 -19.45
C ASN A 4 -16.15 -5.45 -19.90
N LEU A 5 -15.81 -4.16 -20.02
CA LEU A 5 -16.72 -3.13 -20.54
C LEU A 5 -17.05 -3.32 -22.04
N ARG A 6 -16.08 -3.81 -22.82
CA ARG A 6 -16.29 -4.16 -24.22
C ARG A 6 -17.18 -5.40 -24.34
N GLU A 7 -16.92 -6.44 -23.56
CA GLU A 7 -17.67 -7.70 -23.63
C GLU A 7 -19.12 -7.56 -23.14
N GLN A 8 -19.32 -6.88 -22.01
CA GLN A 8 -20.64 -6.80 -21.37
C GLN A 8 -21.52 -5.67 -21.94
N TYR A 9 -20.90 -4.58 -22.42
CA TYR A 9 -21.63 -3.37 -22.81
C TYR A 9 -21.28 -2.85 -24.21
N ASN A 10 -20.43 -3.56 -24.96
CA ASN A 10 -19.92 -3.15 -26.27
C ASN A 10 -19.26 -1.74 -26.28
N LEU A 11 -18.73 -1.31 -25.13
CA LEU A 11 -18.06 -0.02 -24.99
C LEU A 11 -16.57 -0.16 -25.27
N ASN A 12 -16.11 0.42 -26.38
CA ASN A 12 -14.68 0.49 -26.69
C ASN A 12 -14.05 1.73 -26.03
N VAL A 13 -13.49 1.55 -24.83
CA VAL A 13 -12.92 2.66 -24.04
C VAL A 13 -11.46 2.39 -23.73
N ASN A 14 -10.59 3.37 -24.00
CA ASN A 14 -9.17 3.29 -23.66
C ASN A 14 -8.97 3.22 -22.13
N ILE A 15 -8.05 2.38 -21.67
CA ILE A 15 -7.69 2.24 -20.25
C ILE A 15 -7.28 3.57 -19.60
N HIS A 16 -6.67 4.49 -20.35
CA HIS A 16 -6.33 5.83 -19.87
C HIS A 16 -7.58 6.66 -19.55
N THR A 17 -8.62 6.57 -20.36
CA THR A 17 -9.90 7.24 -20.14
C THR A 17 -10.58 6.71 -18.88
N ILE A 18 -10.57 5.38 -18.69
CA ILE A 18 -11.11 4.74 -17.48
C ILE A 18 -10.36 5.21 -16.23
N LYS A 19 -9.01 5.19 -16.25
CA LYS A 19 -8.19 5.68 -15.14
C LYS A 19 -8.45 7.16 -14.83
N ARG A 20 -8.61 8.00 -15.85
CA ARG A 20 -8.96 9.42 -15.68
C ARG A 20 -10.33 9.59 -15.02
N ARG A 21 -11.34 8.82 -15.43
CA ARG A 21 -12.67 8.84 -14.79
C ARG A 21 -12.61 8.37 -13.34
N PHE A 22 -11.90 7.29 -13.04
CA PHE A 22 -11.70 6.85 -11.65
C PHE A 22 -11.06 7.92 -10.78
N LYS A 23 -10.03 8.62 -11.30
CA LYS A 23 -9.44 9.76 -10.59
C LYS A 23 -10.44 10.87 -10.33
N ASN A 24 -11.24 11.25 -11.33
CA ASN A 24 -12.28 12.29 -11.20
C ASN A 24 -13.36 11.89 -10.19
N TRP A 25 -13.73 10.61 -10.15
CA TRP A 25 -14.67 10.04 -9.18
C TRP A 25 -14.03 9.75 -7.82
N LYS A 26 -12.74 10.08 -7.62
CA LYS A 26 -11.97 9.81 -6.40
C LYS A 26 -11.92 8.32 -6.03
N ILE A 27 -12.09 7.43 -7.01
CA ILE A 27 -11.93 6.00 -6.86
C ILE A 27 -10.45 5.68 -6.92
N VAL A 28 -9.90 5.29 -5.78
CA VAL A 28 -8.50 4.88 -5.64
C VAL A 28 -8.42 3.39 -5.33
N ARG A 29 -7.40 2.73 -5.89
CA ARG A 29 -7.12 1.34 -5.58
C ARG A 29 -6.63 1.25 -4.14
N ARG A 30 -7.43 0.65 -3.27
CA ARG A 30 -7.08 0.35 -1.87
C ARG A 30 -6.71 -1.12 -1.75
N LEU A 31 -5.98 -1.45 -0.68
CA LEU A 31 -5.87 -2.84 -0.26
C LEU A 31 -7.26 -3.30 0.22
N PRO A 32 -7.60 -4.59 0.07
CA PRO A 32 -8.73 -5.15 0.81
C PRO A 32 -8.57 -4.84 2.30
N THR A 33 -9.65 -4.46 2.99
CA THR A 33 -9.60 -4.00 4.40
C THR A 33 -8.91 -5.02 5.30
N GLU A 34 -9.24 -6.31 5.15
CA GLU A 34 -8.64 -7.41 5.91
C GLU A 34 -7.12 -7.49 5.71
N VAL A 35 -6.66 -7.39 4.46
CA VAL A 35 -5.24 -7.40 4.12
C VAL A 35 -4.54 -6.16 4.69
N GLU A 36 -5.20 -5.00 4.66
CA GLU A 36 -4.67 -3.77 5.23
C GLU A 36 -4.51 -3.87 6.76
N GLU A 37 -5.47 -4.47 7.46
CA GLU A 37 -5.43 -4.69 8.91
C GLU A 37 -4.36 -5.71 9.30
N GLN A 38 -4.29 -6.85 8.60
CA GLN A 38 -3.23 -7.84 8.80
C GLN A 38 -1.84 -7.24 8.58
N ALA A 39 -1.66 -6.46 7.52
CA ALA A 39 -0.41 -5.76 7.25
C ALA A 39 -0.08 -4.75 8.38
N LYS A 40 -1.08 -4.01 8.89
CA LYS A 40 -0.88 -3.08 10.01
C LYS A 40 -0.41 -3.79 11.29
N ASN A 41 -1.04 -4.91 11.63
CA ASN A 41 -0.67 -5.71 12.79
C ASN A 41 0.78 -6.22 12.68
N GLN A 42 1.18 -6.70 11.50
CA GLN A 42 2.57 -7.14 11.31
C GLN A 42 3.57 -5.99 11.32
N VAL A 43 3.23 -4.83 10.75
CA VAL A 43 4.08 -3.64 10.87
C VAL A 43 4.30 -3.26 12.33
N GLN A 44 3.28 -3.34 13.20
CA GLN A 44 3.47 -3.09 14.63
C GLN A 44 4.43 -4.09 15.27
N VAL A 45 4.27 -5.38 14.98
CA VAL A 45 5.14 -6.44 15.51
C VAL A 45 6.59 -6.22 15.08
N LEU A 46 6.84 -6.01 13.79
CA LEU A 46 8.19 -5.81 13.25
C LEU A 46 8.82 -4.51 13.75
N PHE A 47 8.01 -3.46 13.95
CA PHE A 47 8.49 -2.18 14.46
C PHE A 47 8.83 -2.22 15.95
N PHE A 48 7.97 -2.77 16.80
CA PHE A 48 8.18 -2.75 18.26
C PHE A 48 9.01 -3.91 18.78
N LYS A 49 8.77 -5.14 18.30
CA LYS A 49 9.48 -6.32 18.83
C LYS A 49 10.87 -6.47 18.23
N VAL A 50 11.01 -6.18 16.94
CA VAL A 50 12.25 -6.44 16.18
C VAL A 50 13.00 -5.16 15.83
N SER A 51 12.36 -3.98 15.93
CA SER A 51 12.97 -2.67 15.60
C SER A 51 13.51 -2.56 14.15
N LEU A 52 12.95 -3.33 13.21
CA LEU A 52 13.41 -3.41 11.82
C LEU A 52 13.24 -2.09 11.05
N LYS A 53 14.25 -1.72 10.25
CA LYS A 53 14.16 -0.56 9.35
C LYS A 53 13.10 -0.79 8.28
N ASP A 54 12.64 0.29 7.64
CA ASP A 54 11.56 0.22 6.65
C ASP A 54 11.86 -0.76 5.49
N GLU A 55 13.12 -0.89 5.06
CA GLU A 55 13.49 -1.87 4.01
C GLU A 55 13.42 -3.32 4.51
N ASP A 56 13.86 -3.57 5.74
CA ASP A 56 13.86 -4.91 6.34
C ASP A 56 12.43 -5.35 6.65
N MET A 57 11.60 -4.43 7.16
CA MET A 57 10.15 -4.66 7.34
C MET A 57 9.48 -4.98 6.00
N LEU A 58 9.84 -4.28 4.92
CA LEU A 58 9.30 -4.56 3.59
C LEU A 58 9.70 -5.96 3.10
N CYS A 59 10.92 -6.38 3.36
CA CYS A 59 11.40 -7.72 3.01
C CYS A 59 10.64 -8.79 3.81
N ALA A 60 10.51 -8.62 5.12
CA ALA A 60 9.76 -9.54 5.99
C ALA A 60 8.29 -9.67 5.55
N LEU A 61 7.62 -8.55 5.30
CA LEU A 61 6.22 -8.55 4.86
C LEU A 61 6.05 -9.23 3.49
N LYS A 62 7.01 -9.08 2.57
CA LYS A 62 6.98 -9.82 1.29
C LYS A 62 7.16 -11.33 1.50
N ASN A 63 8.04 -11.73 2.40
CA ASN A 63 8.27 -13.14 2.73
C ASN A 63 7.05 -13.78 3.40
N GLU A 64 6.28 -13.00 4.16
CA GLU A 64 4.99 -13.40 4.73
C GLU A 64 3.84 -13.44 3.69
N GLY A 65 4.09 -13.03 2.44
CA GLY A 65 3.11 -13.05 1.35
C GLY A 65 2.42 -11.72 1.06
N PHE A 66 2.74 -10.64 1.78
CA PHE A 66 2.16 -9.33 1.51
C PHE A 66 2.79 -8.67 0.27
N GLN A 67 1.96 -8.43 -0.75
CA GLN A 67 2.37 -7.69 -1.95
C GLN A 67 2.27 -6.17 -1.78
N ILE A 68 2.98 -5.63 -0.78
CA ILE A 68 2.99 -4.20 -0.50
C ILE A 68 4.20 -3.49 -1.13
N ARG A 69 4.03 -2.22 -1.48
CA ARG A 69 5.12 -1.35 -1.94
C ARG A 69 5.69 -0.56 -0.77
N LYS A 70 6.93 -0.08 -0.90
CA LYS A 70 7.60 0.78 0.09
C LYS A 70 6.74 1.95 0.55
N TYR A 71 6.12 2.68 -0.39
CA TYR A 71 5.25 3.81 -0.04
C TYR A 71 3.99 3.38 0.73
N THR A 72 3.44 2.20 0.42
CA THR A 72 2.32 1.62 1.16
C THR A 72 2.75 1.31 2.59
N LEU A 73 3.91 0.68 2.79
CA LEU A 73 4.46 0.42 4.12
C LEU A 73 4.64 1.72 4.93
N ILE A 74 5.24 2.76 4.34
CA ILE A 74 5.43 4.05 5.00
C ILE A 74 4.08 4.68 5.37
N ARG A 75 3.08 4.62 4.47
CA ARG A 75 1.72 5.11 4.74
C ARG A 75 1.10 4.37 5.93
N LEU A 76 1.11 3.04 5.92
CA LEU A 76 0.58 2.21 7.01
C LEU A 76 1.29 2.51 8.33
N ARG A 77 2.62 2.63 8.31
CA ARG A 77 3.44 2.98 9.46
C ARG A 77 3.04 4.35 10.04
N PHE A 78 2.80 5.34 9.19
CA PHE A 78 2.41 6.69 9.62
C PHE A 78 0.97 6.76 10.10
N GLU A 79 0.04 6.03 9.49
CA GLU A 79 -1.34 5.88 9.98
C GLU A 79 -1.39 5.28 11.38
N LEU A 80 -0.45 4.37 11.69
CA LEU A 80 -0.27 3.79 13.02
C LEU A 80 0.51 4.70 14.00
N GLY A 81 0.92 5.90 13.58
CA GLY A 81 1.69 6.82 14.42
C GLY A 81 3.15 6.41 14.67
N LEU A 82 3.64 5.36 14.00
CA LEU A 82 4.95 4.77 14.24
C LEU A 82 6.05 5.61 13.58
N ARG A 83 6.49 6.70 14.22
CA ARG A 83 7.54 7.58 13.69
C ARG A 83 8.89 7.25 14.32
N ARG A 84 9.94 7.20 13.49
CA ARG A 84 11.33 7.09 13.97
C ARG A 84 11.87 8.49 14.24
N ARG A 85 12.38 8.75 15.43
CA ARG A 85 13.20 9.94 15.68
C ARG A 85 14.53 9.77 14.98
N VAL A 86 14.85 10.67 14.04
CA VAL A 86 16.17 10.75 13.43
C VAL A 86 16.97 11.76 14.23
N TYR A 87 17.85 11.29 15.12
CA TYR A 87 18.83 12.16 15.75
C TYR A 87 19.92 12.45 14.70
N ARG A 88 20.03 13.69 14.24
CA ARG A 88 21.21 14.14 13.50
C ARG A 88 22.34 14.26 14.50
N ILE A 89 23.24 13.28 14.52
CA ILE A 89 24.53 13.43 15.19
C ILE A 89 25.31 14.47 14.37
N LYS A 90 25.52 15.66 14.93
CA LYS A 90 26.47 16.62 14.37
C LYS A 90 27.87 16.03 14.60
N GLN A 91 28.57 15.71 13.52
CA GLN A 91 30.02 15.53 13.52
C GLN A 91 30.69 16.91 13.46
#